data_AF-A0A2W0AV05-F1
#
_entry.id   AF-A0A2W0AV05-F1
#
_cell.length_a   1.000
_cell.length_b   1.000
_cell.length_c   1.000
_cell.angle_alpha   90.00
_cell.angle_beta   90.00
_cell.angle_gamma   90.00
#
_symmetry.space_group_name_H-M   'P 1'
#
loop_
_entity.id
_entity.type
_entity.pdbx_description
1 polymer ?
#
loop_
_entity_poly.entity_id
_entity_poly.type
_entity_poly.pdbx_seq_one_letter_code
_entity_poly.pdbx_strand_id
1 'polypeptide(L)' 'MDEYLPSFRLEFRNTYNEYRIVEGHVQFRPERGEWRTLDMDDIQMHFALRTPVASWIRNTTDRIHHLPLAV' A
#
# COMPACT_ATOMS: atom_id res chain seq x y z
N MET A 1 -13.42 -7.14 15.39
CA MET A 1 -11.99 -7.43 15.11
C MET A 1 -11.55 -6.33 14.17
N ASP A 2 -10.58 -5.51 14.57
CA ASP A 2 -9.99 -4.52 13.67
C ASP A 2 -9.33 -5.28 12.51
N GLU A 3 -9.99 -5.26 11.34
CA GLU A 3 -9.49 -5.91 10.14
C GLU A 3 -8.37 -5.01 9.57
N TYR A 4 -7.18 -5.16 10.13
CA TYR A 4 -6.00 -4.44 9.64
C TYR A 4 -5.67 -4.95 8.24
N LEU A 5 -5.78 -4.06 7.25
CA LEU A 5 -5.31 -4.35 5.90
C LEU A 5 -3.82 -4.72 5.93
N PRO A 6 -3.39 -5.75 5.18
CA PRO A 6 -2.01 -6.21 5.21
C PRO A 6 -1.07 -5.09 4.73
N SER A 7 -0.09 -4.73 5.56
CA SER A 7 0.99 -3.86 5.16
C SER A 7 1.96 -4.58 4.21
N PHE A 8 2.57 -3.82 3.31
CA PHE A 8 3.58 -4.32 2.39
C PHE A 8 4.93 -3.69 2.70
N ARG A 9 5.94 -4.53 2.90
CA ARG A 9 7.31 -4.07 3.12
C ARG A 9 8.15 -4.35 1.87
N LEU A 10 8.73 -3.29 1.33
CA LEU A 10 9.67 -3.34 0.22
C LEU A 10 11.10 -3.21 0.76
N GLU A 11 11.83 -4.32 0.76
CA GLU A 11 13.20 -4.41 1.26
C GLU A 11 14.22 -3.94 0.20
N PHE A 12 15.23 -3.21 0.66
CA PHE A 12 16.42 -2.82 -0.10
C PHE A 12 17.67 -3.24 0.68
N ARG A 13 18.85 -3.16 0.05
CA ARG A 13 20.11 -3.73 0.58
C ARG A 13 20.45 -3.34 2.03
N ASN A 14 19.99 -2.17 2.53
CA ASN A 14 20.23 -1.69 3.90
C ASN A 14 19.06 -0.86 4.47
N THR A 15 17.87 -0.93 3.89
CA THR A 15 16.70 -0.16 4.35
C THR A 15 15.43 -0.78 3.79
N TYR A 16 14.27 -0.37 4.27
CA TYR A 16 13.00 -0.80 3.72
C TYR A 16 12.00 0.36 3.67
N ASN A 17 11.02 0.25 2.78
CA ASN A 17 9.84 1.08 2.77
C ASN A 17 8.64 0.25 3.20
N GLU A 18 7.78 0.79 4.05
CA GLU A 18 6.50 0.18 4.38
C GLU A 18 5.37 0.94 3.72
N TYR A 19 4.40 0.17 3.23
CA TYR A 19 3.19 0.64 2.60
C TYR A 19 1.99 0.06 3.33
N ARG A 20 0.93 0.86 3.47
CA ARG A 20 -0.36 0.41 4.03
C ARG A 20 -1.49 1.15 3.34
N ILE A 21 -2.68 0.57 3.37
CA ILE A 21 -3.89 1.24 2.91
C ILE A 21 -4.70 1.61 4.15
N VAL A 22 -5.05 2.88 4.30
CA VAL A 22 -5.86 3.40 5.40
C VAL A 22 -6.95 4.26 4.80
N GLU A 23 -8.22 3.93 5.07
CA GLU A 23 -9.38 4.67 4.55
C GLU A 23 -9.33 4.89 3.02
N GLY A 24 -8.90 3.87 2.27
CA GLY A 24 -8.76 3.94 0.81
C GLY A 24 -7.52 4.69 0.30
N HIS A 25 -6.70 5.25 1.18
CA HIS A 25 -5.49 5.97 0.82
C HIS A 25 -4.26 5.09 1.02
N VAL A 26 -3.36 5.08 0.04
CA VAL A 26 -2.05 4.42 0.17
C VAL A 26 -1.14 5.35 0.96
N GLN A 27 -0.64 4.88 2.09
CA GLN A 27 0.39 5.55 2.86
C GLN A 27 1.70 4.79 2.73
N PHE A 28 2.80 5.52 2.73
CA PHE A 28 4.12 4.93 2.87
C PHE A 28 4.94 5.62 3.96
N ARG A 29 5.92 4.87 4.48
CA ARG A 29 7.03 5.45 5.23
C ARG A 29 8.34 4.74 4.86
N PRO A 30 9.47 5.45 4.85
CA PRO A 30 10.77 4.79 4.91
C PRO A 30 10.98 4.17 6.30
N GLU A 31 11.95 3.27 6.44
CA GLU A 31 12.35 2.61 7.70
C GLU A 31 12.47 3.61 8.85
N ARG A 32 13.02 4.79 8.58
CA ARG A 32 13.13 5.91 9.53
C ARG A 32 12.42 7.12 8.95
N GLY A 33 11.13 7.23 9.23
CA GLY A 33 10.33 8.38 8.84
C GLY A 33 8.88 8.25 9.26
N GLU A 34 8.13 9.33 9.05
CA GLU A 34 6.70 9.38 9.31
C GLU A 34 5.91 8.81 8.14
N TRP A 35 4.69 8.38 8.43
CA TRP A 35 3.73 7.97 7.41
C TRP A 35 3.29 9.19 6.60
N ARG A 36 3.44 9.13 5.28
CA ARG A 36 2.84 10.09 4.35
C ARG A 36 1.88 9.39 3.41
N THR A 37 0.81 10.07 3.05
CA THR A 37 -0.10 9.62 1.99
C THR A 37 0.58 9.82 0.64
N LEU A 38 0.52 8.81 -0.23
CA LEU A 38 0.89 8.92 -1.62
C LEU A 38 -0.23 9.62 -2.38
N ASP A 39 0.13 10.60 -3.20
CA ASP A 39 -0.81 11.21 -4.14
C ASP A 39 -1.03 10.31 -5.36
N MET A 40 -1.91 10.75 -6.26
CA MET A 40 -2.21 10.00 -7.47
C MET A 40 -1.02 9.85 -8.41
N ASP A 41 -0.12 10.85 -8.46
CA ASP A 41 1.03 10.84 -9.35
C ASP A 41 2.07 9.81 -8.88
N ASP A 42 2.33 9.76 -7.57
CA ASP A 42 3.15 8.75 -6.91
C ASP A 42 2.59 7.33 -7.17
N ILE A 43 1.27 7.16 -7.05
CA ILE A 43 0.61 5.88 -7.33
C ILE A 43 0.76 5.50 -8.80
N GLN A 44 0.48 6.43 -9.73
CA GLN A 44 0.62 6.19 -11.16
C GLN A 44 2.04 5.82 -11.54
N MET A 45 3.05 6.44 -10.92
CA MET A 45 4.45 6.09 -11.11
C MET A 45 4.71 4.61 -10.77
N HIS A 46 4.17 4.11 -9.65
CA HIS A 46 4.31 2.69 -9.30
C HIS A 46 3.69 1.76 -10.35
N PHE A 47 2.50 2.10 -10.88
CA PHE A 47 1.85 1.32 -11.93
C PHE A 47 2.62 1.38 -13.26
N ALA A 48 3.11 2.55 -13.66
CA ALA A 48 3.89 2.74 -14.87
C ALA A 48 5.20 1.94 -14.83
N LEU A 49 5.88 1.94 -13.67
CA LEU A 49 7.12 1.20 -13.45
C LEU A 49 6.91 -0.28 -13.09
N ARG A 50 5.66 -0.75 -12.99
CA ARG A 50 5.30 -2.12 -12.60
C ARG A 50 6.00 -2.58 -11.32
N THR A 51 6.05 -1.72 -10.32
CA THR A 51 6.72 -2.05 -9.06
C THR A 51 5.95 -3.14 -8.30
N PRO A 52 6.60 -3.85 -7.36
CA PRO A 52 5.91 -4.77 -6.45
C PRO A 52 4.75 -4.09 -5.69
N VAL A 53 4.90 -2.80 -5.38
CA VAL A 53 3.87 -1.98 -4.74
C VAL A 53 2.61 -1.90 -5.60
N ALA A 54 2.72 -1.70 -6.91
CA ALA A 54 1.56 -1.66 -7.80
C ALA A 54 0.79 -2.99 -7.82
N SER A 55 1.51 -4.10 -7.79
CA SER A 55 0.89 -5.44 -7.71
C SER A 55 0.19 -5.65 -6.38
N TRP A 56 0.80 -5.20 -5.28
CA TRP A 56 0.18 -5.25 -3.96
C TRP A 56 -1.04 -4.33 -3.85
N ILE A 57 -1.01 -3.10 -4.37
CA ILE A 57 -2.15 -2.18 -4.40
C ILE A 57 -3.32 -2.86 -5.11
N ARG A 58 -3.10 -3.35 -6.34
CA ARG A 58 -4.15 -4.01 -7.12
C ARG A 58 -4.75 -5.19 -6.37
N ASN A 59 -3.92 -6.11 -5.87
CA ASN A 59 -4.40 -7.30 -5.16
C ASN A 59 -5.14 -6.95 -3.86
N THR A 60 -4.69 -5.93 -3.13
CA THR A 60 -5.34 -5.51 -1.88
C THR A 60 -6.66 -4.81 -2.15
N THR A 61 -6.72 -3.93 -3.15
CA THR A 61 -7.95 -3.27 -3.59
C THR A 61 -8.97 -4.29 -4.11
N ASP A 62 -8.56 -5.26 -4.92
CA ASP A 62 -9.44 -6.34 -5.38
C ASP A 62 -10.00 -7.14 -4.19
N ARG A 63 -9.18 -7.42 -3.17
CA ARG A 63 -9.65 -8.07 -1.93
C ARG A 63 -10.63 -7.20 -1.16
N ILE A 64 -10.40 -5.89 -1.06
CA ILE A 64 -11.31 -4.96 -0.39
C ILE A 64 -12.67 -4.92 -1.11
N HIS A 65 -12.68 -4.89 -2.44
CA HIS A 65 -13.92 -4.92 -3.22
C HIS A 65 -14.62 -6.29 -3.19
N HIS A 66 -13.89 -7.37 -2.92
CA HIS A 66 -14.43 -8.73 -2.77
C HIS A 66 -14.77 -9.13 -1.34
N LEU A 67 -14.43 -8.33 -0.32
CA LEU A 67 -14.96 -8.52 1.01
C LEU A 67 -16.46 -8.19 0.94
N PRO A 68 -17.37 -9.14 1.23
CA PRO A 68 -18.74 -8.76 1.47
C PRO A 68 -18.70 -7.84 2.68
N LEU A 69 -18.96 -6.55 2.47
CA LEU A 69 -19.28 -5.65 3.55
C LEU A 69 -20.36 -6.36 4.35
N ALA A 70 -19.98 -6.89 5.52
CA ALA A 70 -20.93 -7.47 6.45
C ALA A 70 -21.82 -6.32 6.90
N VAL A 71 -22.97 -6.22 6.23
CA VAL A 71 -24.14 -5.44 6.65
C VAL A 71 -24.71 -6.06 7.91
#